data_AF-A0A952YD25-F1
#
_entry.id   AF-A0A952YD25-F1
#
_cell.length_a   1.000
_cell.length_b   1.000
_cell.length_c   1.000
_cell.angle_alpha   90.00
_cell.angle_beta   90.00
_cell.angle_gamma   90.00
#
_symmetry.space_group_name_H-M   'P 1'
#
loop_
_entity.id
_entity.type
_entity.pdbx_description
1 polymer ?
#
loop_
_entity_poly.entity_id
_entity_poly.type
_entity_poly.pdbx_seq_one_letter_code
_entity_poly.pdbx_strand_id
1 'polypeptide(L)'
;MSKKHNRGNPGRKNIYEVFGRWKHNDALAHLGSLEAANIDLARARAIMLYSERSWVELCIAPAGSFIKLFAHEDEVTLGFA
;
A
#
# COMPACT_ATOMS: atom_id res chain seq x y z
N MET A 1 -0.15 -26.67 -21.66
CA MET A 1 0.33 -26.11 -20.38
C MET A 1 -0.49 -24.87 -20.05
N SER A 2 -1.58 -25.03 -19.32
CA SER A 2 -2.53 -23.95 -19.05
C SER A 2 -2.05 -23.06 -17.90
N LYS A 3 -1.60 -21.84 -18.21
CA LYS A 3 -1.40 -20.77 -17.21
C LYS A 3 -2.75 -20.47 -16.58
N LYS A 4 -2.99 -20.96 -15.36
CA LYS A 4 -4.15 -20.58 -14.56
C LYS A 4 -4.04 -19.09 -14.25
N HIS A 5 -4.76 -18.29 -15.02
CA HIS A 5 -4.96 -16.87 -14.74
C HIS A 5 -5.82 -16.78 -13.47
N ASN A 6 -5.16 -16.55 -12.34
CA ASN A 6 -5.80 -16.41 -11.03
C ASN A 6 -6.52 -15.05 -11.01
N ARG A 7 -7.72 -15.00 -11.59
CA ARG A 7 -8.59 -13.82 -11.53
C ARG A 7 -8.99 -13.64 -10.07
N GLY A 8 -8.38 -12.65 -9.42
CA GLY A 8 -8.71 -12.25 -8.06
C GLY A 8 -10.22 -12.09 -7.88
N ASN A 9 -10.72 -12.51 -6.72
CA ASN A 9 -12.13 -12.45 -6.35
C ASN A 9 -12.69 -11.03 -6.56
N PRO A 10 -13.68 -10.80 -7.44
CA PRO A 10 -14.11 -9.46 -7.86
C PRO A 10 -14.77 -8.61 -6.77
N GLY A 11 -14.90 -9.11 -5.54
CA GLY A 11 -15.56 -8.42 -4.42
C GLY A 11 -14.66 -8.07 -3.23
N ARG A 12 -13.38 -8.44 -3.21
CA ARG A 12 -12.48 -8.10 -2.08
C ARG A 12 -11.45 -7.08 -2.52
N LYS A 13 -11.64 -5.84 -2.10
CA LYS A 13 -10.58 -4.83 -2.18
C LYS A 13 -9.45 -5.25 -1.25
N ASN A 14 -8.25 -5.37 -1.79
CA ASN A 14 -7.06 -5.61 -1.01
C ASN A 14 -6.47 -4.27 -0.60
N ILE A 15 -5.97 -4.20 0.64
CA ILE A 15 -5.23 -3.05 1.15
C ILE A 15 -3.76 -3.21 0.75
N TYR A 16 -3.18 -2.13 0.24
CA TYR A 16 -1.79 -2.01 -0.13
C TYR A 16 -1.17 -0.83 0.60
N GLU A 17 -0.01 -1.06 1.21
CA GLU A 17 0.79 -0.03 1.87
C GLU A 17 1.80 0.55 0.87
N VAL A 18 1.93 1.88 0.85
CA VAL A 18 2.82 2.62 -0.04
C VAL A 18 3.93 3.27 0.76
N PHE A 19 5.15 3.11 0.27
CA PHE A 19 6.34 3.68 0.87
C PHE A 19 7.12 4.47 -0.17
N GLY A 20 7.85 5.50 0.26
CA GLY A 20 8.70 6.24 -0.65
C GLY A 20 9.85 6.95 0.05
N ARG A 21 10.88 7.26 -0.74
CA ARG A 21 12.01 8.10 -0.31
C ARG A 21 12.26 9.19 -1.34
N TRP A 22 12.49 10.40 -0.86
CA TRP A 22 12.72 11.54 -1.75
C TRP A 22 14.19 11.62 -2.17
N LYS A 23 15.13 11.53 -1.24
CA LYS A 23 16.56 11.48 -1.54
C LYS A 23 17.12 10.08 -1.31
N HIS A 24 18.23 9.74 -1.96
CA HIS A 24 18.91 8.46 -1.76
C HIS A 24 19.28 8.18 -0.30
N ASN A 25 19.60 9.24 0.45
CA ASN A 25 19.98 9.17 1.85
C ASN A 25 18.80 9.30 2.84
N ASP A 26 17.57 9.47 2.33
CA ASP A 26 16.38 9.47 3.18
C ASP A 26 15.96 8.03 3.52
N ALA A 27 15.35 7.88 4.69
CA ALA A 27 14.68 6.64 5.06
C ALA A 27 13.48 6.38 4.13
N LEU A 28 13.24 5.10 3.84
CA LEU A 28 12.01 4.68 3.18
C LEU A 28 10.85 4.86 4.17
N ALA A 29 10.01 5.86 3.93
CA ALA A 29 8.93 6.22 4.84
C ALA A 29 7.58 5.68 4.35
N HIS A 30 6.70 5.32 5.28
CA HIS A 30 5.32 5.00 4.95
C HIS A 30 4.57 6.27 4.52
N LEU A 31 3.97 6.23 3.33
CA LEU A 31 3.25 7.36 2.74
C LEU A 31 1.73 7.22 2.91
N GLY A 32 1.22 5.99 3.07
CA GLY A 32 -0.19 5.71 3.27
C GLY A 32 -0.63 4.37 2.69
N SER A 33 -1.90 4.07 2.90
CA SER A 33 -2.55 2.84 2.45
C SER A 33 -3.57 3.13 1.34
N LEU A 34 -3.72 2.23 0.37
CA LEU A 34 -4.76 2.32 -0.66
C LEU A 34 -5.44 0.98 -0.91
N GLU A 35 -6.70 1.06 -1.36
CA GLU A 35 -7.49 -0.10 -1.76
C GLU A 35 -7.44 -0.32 -3.27
N ALA A 36 -7.22 -1.57 -3.69
CA ALA A 36 -7.30 -1.97 -5.10
C ALA A 36 -7.70 -3.44 -5.25
N ALA A 37 -8.25 -3.80 -6.40
CA ALA A 37 -8.63 -5.19 -6.69
C ALA A 37 -7.44 -6.10 -7.02
N ASN A 38 -6.33 -5.52 -7.49
CA ASN A 38 -5.10 -6.24 -7.82
C ASN A 38 -3.88 -5.28 -7.77
N ILE A 39 -2.68 -5.84 -7.89
CA ILE A 39 -1.42 -5.10 -7.80
C ILE A 39 -1.23 -4.10 -8.94
N ASP A 40 -1.72 -4.40 -10.15
CA ASP A 40 -1.59 -3.49 -11.30
C ASP A 40 -2.40 -2.21 -11.10
N LEU A 41 -3.64 -2.34 -10.61
CA LEU A 41 -4.48 -1.20 -10.22
C LEU A 41 -3.91 -0.46 -9.02
N ALA A 42 -3.35 -1.19 -8.04
CA ALA A 42 -2.70 -0.59 -6.88
C ALA A 42 -1.51 0.29 -7.31
N ARG A 43 -0.67 -0.22 -8.21
CA ARG A 43 0.48 0.50 -8.78
C ARG A 43 0.03 1.72 -9.57
N ALA A 44 -0.96 1.58 -10.44
CA ALA A 44 -1.49 2.70 -11.22
C ALA A 44 -2.02 3.81 -10.30
N ARG A 45 -2.77 3.45 -9.26
CA ARG A 45 -3.24 4.41 -8.24
C ARG A 45 -2.10 5.06 -7.48
N ALA A 46 -1.12 4.29 -7.00
CA ALA A 46 0.02 4.85 -6.28
C ALA A 46 0.79 5.87 -7.12
N ILE A 47 1.00 5.58 -8.41
CA ILE A 47 1.63 6.53 -9.33
C ILE A 47 0.78 7.80 -9.43
N MET A 48 -0.53 7.69 -9.66
CA MET A 48 -1.41 8.87 -9.77
C MET A 48 -1.43 9.73 -8.50
N LEU A 49 -1.46 9.09 -7.32
CA LEU A 49 -1.56 9.81 -6.04
C LEU A 49 -0.24 10.47 -5.63
N TYR A 50 0.89 9.81 -5.90
CA TYR A 50 2.18 10.25 -5.37
C TYR A 50 3.11 10.85 -6.44
N SER A 51 2.75 10.89 -7.73
CA SER A 51 3.62 11.40 -8.80
C SER A 51 4.01 12.88 -8.70
N GLU A 52 3.35 13.67 -7.85
CA GLU A 52 3.64 15.10 -7.70
C GLU A 52 5.03 15.39 -7.11
N ARG A 53 5.65 14.39 -6.46
CA ARG A 53 7.04 14.48 -5.97
C ARG A 53 7.98 13.63 -6.82
N SER A 54 9.20 14.12 -7.00
CA SER A 54 10.30 13.38 -7.65
C SER A 54 10.89 12.35 -6.70
N TRP A 55 10.21 11.22 -6.52
CA TRP A 55 10.69 10.12 -5.70
C TRP A 55 11.90 9.44 -6.33
N VAL A 56 12.93 9.18 -5.52
CA VAL A 56 14.02 8.29 -5.89
C VAL A 56 13.55 6.83 -5.91
N GLU A 57 12.64 6.49 -5.01
CA GLU A 57 12.04 5.16 -4.92
C GLU A 57 10.61 5.28 -4.39
N LEU A 58 9.69 4.53 -5.01
CA LEU A 58 8.30 4.38 -4.58
C LEU A 58 7.97 2.88 -4.60
N CYS A 59 7.64 2.34 -3.43
CA CYS A 59 7.38 0.93 -3.19
C CYS A 59 5.94 0.72 -2.79
N ILE A 60 5.37 -0.42 -3.19
CA ILE A 60 4.02 -0.82 -2.80
C ILE A 60 4.01 -2.31 -2.45
N ALA A 61 3.32 -2.67 -1.37
CA ALA A 61 3.18 -4.05 -0.95
C ALA A 61 1.76 -4.31 -0.41
N PRO A 62 1.19 -5.52 -0.60
CA PRO A 62 -0.04 -5.90 0.08
C PRO A 62 0.12 -5.78 1.61
N ALA A 63 -0.90 -5.29 2.31
CA ALA A 63 -0.88 -5.19 3.77
C ALA A 63 -0.63 -6.56 4.45
N GLY A 64 -1.10 -7.65 3.84
CA GLY A 64 -0.86 -9.02 4.30
C GLY A 64 0.59 -9.52 4.14
N SER A 65 1.48 -8.75 3.50
CA SER A 65 2.90 -9.09 3.41
C SER A 65 3.71 -8.68 4.65
N PHE A 66 3.14 -7.86 5.54
CA PHE A 66 3.80 -7.40 6.75
C PHE A 66 3.44 -8.29 7.94
N ILE A 67 4.45 -8.68 8.71
CA ILE A 67 4.27 -9.37 9.99
C ILE A 67 4.40 -8.32 11.10
N LYS A 68 3.32 -8.07 11.83
CA LYS A 68 3.34 -7.16 12.98
C LYS A 68 4.03 -7.86 14.16
N LEU A 69 5.10 -7.27 14.68
CA LEU A 69 5.82 -7.79 15.86
C LEU A 69 5.30 -7.17 17.16
N PHE A 70 5.00 -5.87 17.14
CA PHE A 70 4.37 -5.15 18.23
C PHE A 70 3.20 -4.36 17.65
N ALA A 71 1.97 -4.74 17.98
CA ALA A 71 0.77 -4.03 17.60
C ALA A 71 0.13 -3.47 18.87
N HIS A 72 0.13 -2.15 19.02
CA HIS A 72 -0.82 -1.54 19.94
C HIS A 72 -2.13 -1.44 19.17
N GLU A 73 -3.13 -2.21 19.58
CA GLU A 73 -4.50 -1.92 19.17
C GLU A 73 -4.92 -0.68 19.97
N ASP A 74 -4.49 0.50 19.51
CA ASP A 74 -5.08 1.74 19.99
C ASP A 74 -6.55 1.69 19.57
N GLU A 75 -7.42 1.33 20.51
CA GLU A 75 -8.86 1.54 20.40
C GLU A 75 -9.06 3.04 20.17
N VAL A 76 -9.23 3.42 18.90
CA VAL A 76 -9.53 4.80 18.54
C VAL A 76 -10.93 5.11 19.05
N THR A 77 -11.01 5.54 20.31
CA THR A 77 -12.19 6.23 20.83
C THR A 77 -12.24 7.57 20.12
N LEU A 78 -12.88 7.62 18.96
CA LEU A 78 -13.28 8.89 18.33
C LEU A 78 -14.39 9.51 19.21
N GLY A 79 -13.96 10.13 20.31
CA GLY A 79 -14.79 11.02 21.09
C GLY A 79 -14.99 12.31 20.31
N PHE A 80 -16.17 12.50 19.73
CA PHE A 80 -16.62 13.81 19.29
C PHE A 80 -17.28 14.47 20.50
N ALA A 81 -16.57 15.42 21.11
CA ALA A 81 -17.10 16.33 22.13
C ALA A 81 -17.41 17.69 21.50
#